data_AF-A0A661RFY3-F1
#
_entry.id   AF-A0A661RFY3-F1
#
_cell.length_a   1.000
_cell.length_b   1.000
_cell.length_c   1.000
_cell.angle_alpha   90.00
_cell.angle_beta   90.00
_cell.angle_gamma   90.00
#
_symmetry.space_group_name_H-M   'P 1'
#
loop_
_entity.id
_entity.type
_entity.pdbx_description
1 polymer ?
#
loop_
_entity_poly.entity_id
_entity_poly.type
_entity_poly.pdbx_seq_one_letter_code
_entity_poly.pdbx_strand_id
1 'polypeptide(L)'
;MLSSKKKYSIQVALMFAVFFLVLSSLIFRLIGEMRSESIREEAEQIEKQRIKTQFLSNIEDQYQQMQKLYQAKEYEKVIDMIKVFNQYDRSDYKELATIKKEIRLFYLKKKLDFIPKIHLNEYIQLSKDIEIEEDNSTQVFIRTHRYGQYFYPSDFPILLEGIALSVTGDFSEDILWTSSIDGNLGKGKQLAVRLSIGDHQITATGTNGMTTGTMETRIHIEKDPVFIKQHTKN
;
A
#
# COMPACT_ATOMS: atom_id res chain seq x y z
N MET A 1 -58.57 -56.47 3.25
CA MET A 1 -57.37 -55.90 3.92
C MET A 1 -56.07 -55.92 3.09
N LEU A 2 -55.88 -56.83 2.12
CA LEU A 2 -54.62 -56.91 1.33
C LEU A 2 -54.42 -55.81 0.26
N SER A 3 -55.48 -55.14 -0.19
CA SER A 3 -55.42 -54.19 -1.32
C SER A 3 -54.75 -52.84 -0.98
N SER A 4 -54.92 -52.33 0.24
CA SER A 4 -54.37 -51.03 0.64
C SER A 4 -52.85 -51.10 0.90
N LYS A 5 -52.34 -52.15 1.54
CA LYS A 5 -50.89 -52.35 1.79
C LYS A 5 -50.06 -52.38 0.50
N LYS A 6 -50.55 -53.03 -0.57
CA LYS A 6 -49.89 -53.03 -1.89
C LYS A 6 -49.87 -51.63 -2.51
N LYS A 7 -50.96 -50.86 -2.41
CA LYS A 7 -51.00 -49.46 -2.90
C LYS A 7 -49.99 -48.57 -2.19
N TYR A 8 -49.89 -48.64 -0.86
CA TYR A 8 -48.89 -47.89 -0.09
C TYR A 8 -47.45 -48.30 -0.46
N SER A 9 -47.19 -49.59 -0.64
CA SER A 9 -45.86 -50.08 -1.06
C SER A 9 -45.47 -49.57 -2.45
N ILE A 10 -46.41 -49.52 -3.40
CA ILE A 10 -46.17 -49.00 -4.75
C ILE A 10 -45.94 -47.48 -4.70
N GLN A 11 -46.73 -46.76 -3.90
CA GLN A 11 -46.61 -45.32 -3.76
C GLN A 11 -45.27 -44.90 -3.11
N VAL A 12 -44.82 -45.65 -2.11
CA VAL A 12 -43.50 -45.46 -1.49
C VAL A 12 -42.37 -45.77 -2.48
N ALA A 13 -42.47 -46.87 -3.24
CA ALA A 13 -41.49 -47.20 -4.28
C ALA A 13 -41.43 -46.13 -5.38
N LEU A 14 -42.58 -45.59 -5.81
CA LEU A 14 -42.66 -44.49 -6.76
C LEU A 14 -42.03 -43.21 -6.21
N MET A 15 -42.28 -42.90 -4.93
CA MET A 15 -41.70 -41.73 -4.27
C MET A 15 -40.17 -41.84 -4.18
N PHE A 16 -39.64 -43.02 -3.86
CA PHE A 16 -38.19 -43.28 -3.89
C PHE A 16 -37.62 -43.19 -5.30
N ALA A 17 -38.32 -43.68 -6.32
CA ALA A 17 -37.89 -43.56 -7.71
C ALA A 17 -37.81 -42.10 -8.16
N VAL A 18 -38.84 -41.31 -7.84
CA VAL A 18 -38.86 -39.86 -8.14
C VAL A 18 -37.75 -39.14 -7.36
N PHE A 19 -37.57 -39.45 -6.08
CA PHE A 19 -36.49 -38.88 -5.27
C PHE A 19 -35.11 -39.21 -5.85
N PHE A 20 -34.88 -40.45 -6.27
CA PHE A 20 -33.63 -40.85 -6.92
C PHE A 20 -33.41 -40.12 -8.25
N LEU A 21 -34.45 -39.91 -9.05
CA LEU A 21 -34.34 -39.17 -10.31
C LEU A 21 -34.00 -37.70 -10.07
N VAL A 22 -34.63 -37.05 -9.08
CA VAL A 22 -34.34 -35.67 -8.70
C VAL A 22 -32.93 -35.54 -8.13
N LEU A 23 -32.53 -36.45 -7.23
CA LEU A 23 -31.19 -36.47 -6.64
C LEU A 23 -30.11 -36.72 -7.70
N SER A 24 -30.34 -37.66 -8.61
CA SER A 24 -29.48 -37.94 -9.75
C SER A 24 -29.32 -36.69 -10.63
N SER A 25 -30.43 -36.02 -10.98
CA SER A 25 -30.41 -34.77 -11.75
C SER A 25 -29.60 -33.67 -11.06
N LEU A 26 -29.72 -33.54 -9.75
CA LEU A 26 -28.96 -32.57 -8.95
C LEU A 26 -27.45 -32.87 -8.95
N ILE A 27 -27.08 -34.14 -8.79
CA ILE A 27 -25.69 -34.60 -8.82
C ILE A 27 -25.08 -34.39 -10.21
N PHE A 28 -25.80 -34.75 -11.28
CA PHE A 28 -25.34 -34.51 -12.65
C PHE A 28 -25.11 -33.02 -12.93
N ARG A 29 -25.98 -32.15 -12.42
CA ARG A 29 -25.82 -30.70 -12.54
C ARG A 29 -24.58 -30.21 -11.80
N LEU A 30 -24.36 -30.64 -10.56
CA LEU A 30 -23.19 -30.28 -9.76
C LEU A 30 -21.87 -30.73 -10.42
N ILE A 31 -21.83 -31.97 -10.94
CA ILE A 31 -20.66 -32.50 -11.65
C ILE A 31 -20.39 -31.71 -12.94
N GLY A 32 -21.44 -31.32 -13.66
CA GLY A 32 -21.33 -30.46 -14.84
C GLY A 32 -20.74 -29.09 -14.51
N GLU A 33 -21.22 -28.45 -13.44
CA GLU A 33 -20.76 -27.14 -12.97
C GLU A 33 -19.28 -27.21 -12.55
N MET A 34 -18.87 -28.18 -11.72
CA MET A 34 -17.47 -28.33 -11.29
C MET A 34 -16.52 -28.59 -12.47
N ARG A 35 -16.92 -29.43 -13.42
CA ARG A 35 -16.10 -29.72 -14.62
C ARG A 35 -15.99 -28.48 -15.52
N SER A 36 -17.04 -27.65 -15.60
CA SER A 36 -16.99 -26.39 -16.35
C SER A 36 -16.03 -25.39 -15.71
N GLU A 37 -16.01 -25.32 -14.38
CA GLU A 37 -15.13 -24.42 -13.64
C GLU A 37 -13.67 -24.86 -13.74
N SER A 38 -13.38 -26.16 -13.60
CA SER A 38 -12.02 -26.69 -13.77
C SER A 38 -11.47 -26.45 -15.18
N ILE A 39 -12.31 -26.60 -16.21
CA ILE A 39 -11.92 -26.30 -17.61
C ILE A 39 -11.65 -24.81 -17.79
N ARG A 40 -12.46 -23.94 -17.17
CA ARG A 40 -12.25 -22.49 -17.23
C ARG A 40 -10.95 -22.09 -16.55
N GLU A 41 -10.68 -22.61 -15.36
CA GLU A 41 -9.42 -22.37 -14.64
C GLU A 41 -8.22 -22.86 -15.44
N GLU A 42 -8.29 -24.07 -16.00
CA GLU A 42 -7.24 -24.62 -16.86
C GLU A 42 -7.01 -23.74 -18.10
N ALA A 43 -8.08 -23.28 -18.76
CA ALA A 43 -8.00 -22.37 -19.90
C ALA A 43 -7.38 -21.01 -19.52
N GLU A 44 -7.72 -20.46 -18.36
CA GLU A 44 -7.12 -19.23 -17.85
C GLU A 44 -5.62 -19.39 -17.56
N GLN A 45 -5.21 -20.53 -16.99
CA GLN A 45 -3.79 -20.80 -16.74
C GLN A 45 -3.02 -21.01 -18.04
N ILE A 46 -3.59 -21.73 -19.00
CA ILE A 46 -3.02 -21.89 -20.35
C ILE A 46 -2.84 -20.52 -21.00
N GLU A 47 -3.85 -19.65 -20.94
CA GLU A 47 -3.77 -18.31 -21.53
C GLU A 47 -2.73 -17.43 -20.82
N LYS A 48 -2.68 -17.44 -19.49
CA LYS A 48 -1.63 -16.76 -18.71
C LYS A 48 -0.23 -17.25 -19.10
N GLN A 49 -0.07 -18.56 -19.25
CA GLN A 49 1.20 -19.17 -19.64
C GLN A 49 1.56 -18.82 -21.09
N ARG A 50 0.58 -18.79 -22.00
CA ARG A 50 0.74 -18.38 -23.40
C ARG A 50 1.21 -16.93 -23.49
N ILE A 51 0.54 -16.02 -22.77
CA ILE A 51 0.89 -14.60 -22.71
C ILE A 51 2.29 -14.42 -22.11
N LYS A 52 2.61 -15.12 -21.01
CA LYS A 52 3.97 -15.09 -20.40
C LYS A 52 5.03 -15.55 -21.40
N THR A 53 4.77 -16.65 -22.09
CA THR A 53 5.69 -17.21 -23.10
C THR A 53 5.89 -16.24 -24.26
N GLN A 54 4.82 -15.62 -24.74
CA GLN A 54 4.86 -14.62 -25.81
C GLN A 54 5.60 -13.34 -25.39
N PHE A 55 5.45 -12.89 -24.14
CA PHE A 55 6.25 -11.78 -23.61
C PHE A 55 7.73 -12.15 -23.57
N LEU A 56 8.06 -13.34 -23.05
CA LEU A 56 9.44 -13.81 -22.93
C LEU A 56 10.11 -14.02 -24.29
N SER A 57 9.39 -14.45 -25.33
CA SER A 57 9.95 -14.59 -26.68
C SER A 57 10.33 -13.24 -27.30
N ASN A 58 9.60 -12.19 -26.95
CA ASN A 58 9.77 -10.85 -27.52
C ASN A 58 10.45 -9.89 -26.53
N ILE A 59 11.01 -10.41 -25.45
CA ILE A 59 11.54 -9.60 -24.33
C ILE A 59 12.67 -8.66 -24.78
N GLU A 60 13.47 -9.08 -25.77
CA GLU A 60 14.53 -8.25 -26.33
C GLU A 60 13.94 -7.05 -27.09
N ASP A 61 12.95 -7.27 -27.97
CA ASP A 61 12.30 -6.19 -28.72
C ASP A 61 11.62 -5.18 -27.79
N GLN A 62 10.97 -5.68 -26.73
CA GLN A 62 10.37 -4.84 -25.69
C GLN A 62 11.45 -4.01 -24.97
N TYR A 63 12.59 -4.62 -24.66
CA TYR A 63 13.70 -3.92 -24.04
C TYR A 63 14.28 -2.84 -24.97
N GLN A 64 14.47 -3.14 -26.26
CA GLN A 64 14.95 -2.17 -27.25
C GLN A 64 13.97 -1.01 -27.45
N GLN A 65 12.67 -1.28 -27.51
CA GLN A 65 11.65 -0.23 -27.58
C GLN A 65 11.67 0.65 -26.32
N MET A 66 11.77 0.04 -25.14
CA MET A 66 11.91 0.76 -23.88
C MET A 66 13.18 1.63 -23.87
N GLN A 67 14.31 1.12 -24.36
CA GLN A 67 15.55 1.90 -24.48
C GLN A 67 15.38 3.10 -25.43
N LYS A 68 14.69 2.96 -26.55
CA LYS A 68 14.39 4.09 -27.45
C LYS A 68 13.59 5.18 -26.73
N LEU A 69 12.56 4.80 -25.97
CA LEU A 69 11.77 5.72 -25.15
C LEU A 69 12.62 6.36 -24.03
N TYR A 70 13.52 5.58 -23.43
CA TYR A 70 14.46 6.07 -22.42
C TYR A 70 15.40 7.14 -23.00
N GLN A 71 15.97 6.90 -24.18
CA GLN A 71 16.81 7.88 -24.89
C GLN A 71 16.01 9.13 -25.31
N ALA A 72 14.73 8.95 -25.67
CA ALA A 72 13.81 10.04 -25.96
C ALA A 72 13.32 10.79 -24.70
N LYS A 73 13.72 10.38 -23.49
CA LYS A 73 13.29 10.92 -22.19
C LYS A 73 11.78 10.81 -21.95
N GLU A 74 11.11 9.86 -22.61
CA GLU A 74 9.68 9.57 -22.42
C GLU A 74 9.46 8.67 -21.18
N TYR A 75 9.87 9.14 -20.01
CA TYR A 75 10.02 8.30 -18.82
C TYR A 75 8.71 7.69 -18.28
N GLU A 76 7.56 8.34 -18.47
CA GLU A 76 6.25 7.75 -18.10
C GLU A 76 6.00 6.43 -18.85
N LYS A 77 6.25 6.42 -20.16
CA LYS A 77 6.10 5.22 -21.00
C LYS A 77 7.12 4.14 -20.61
N VAL A 78 8.34 4.55 -20.27
CA VAL A 78 9.38 3.63 -19.77
C VAL A 78 8.96 2.97 -18.46
N ILE A 79 8.37 3.73 -17.53
CA ILE A 79 7.84 3.21 -16.26
C ILE A 79 6.75 2.16 -16.52
N ASP A 80 5.84 2.42 -17.46
CA ASP A 80 4.78 1.47 -17.80
C ASP A 80 5.34 0.18 -18.40
N MET A 81 6.33 0.27 -19.29
CA MET A 81 7.02 -0.93 -19.79
C MET A 81 7.72 -1.69 -18.67
N ILE A 82 8.42 -1.00 -17.76
CA ILE A 82 9.09 -1.62 -16.60
C ILE A 82 8.10 -2.39 -15.71
N LYS A 83 6.86 -1.92 -15.53
CA LYS A 83 5.83 -2.66 -14.78
C LYS A 83 5.55 -4.02 -15.42
N VAL A 84 5.50 -4.09 -16.75
CA VAL A 84 5.31 -5.35 -17.49
C VAL A 84 6.49 -6.30 -17.27
N PHE A 85 7.74 -5.82 -17.29
CA PHE A 85 8.90 -6.65 -16.95
C PHE A 85 8.81 -7.20 -15.52
N ASN A 86 8.42 -6.37 -14.54
CA ASN A 86 8.27 -6.80 -13.16
C ASN A 86 7.13 -7.83 -12.99
N GLN A 87 6.02 -7.69 -13.73
CA GLN A 87 4.90 -8.62 -13.70
C GLN A 87 5.29 -10.05 -14.08
N TYR A 88 6.33 -10.21 -14.90
CA TYR A 88 6.83 -11.52 -15.34
C TYR A 88 8.16 -11.91 -14.68
N ASP A 89 8.46 -11.36 -13.50
CA ASP A 89 9.67 -11.66 -12.72
C ASP A 89 10.97 -11.40 -13.52
N ARG A 90 11.02 -10.28 -14.23
CA ARG A 90 12.18 -9.82 -15.02
C ARG A 90 12.66 -8.45 -14.58
N SER A 91 12.59 -8.17 -13.27
CA SER A 91 12.92 -6.87 -12.69
C SER A 91 14.41 -6.50 -12.78
N ASP A 92 15.27 -7.50 -12.93
CA ASP A 92 16.73 -7.48 -13.02
C ASP A 92 17.25 -7.73 -14.44
N TYR A 93 16.35 -7.75 -15.43
CA TYR A 93 16.73 -7.99 -16.82
C TYR A 93 17.64 -6.85 -17.32
N LYS A 94 18.92 -7.15 -17.55
CA LYS A 94 19.94 -6.20 -18.04
C LYS A 94 20.01 -4.94 -17.17
N GLU A 95 20.01 -3.76 -17.80
CA GLU A 95 20.20 -2.46 -17.14
C GLU A 95 18.93 -1.87 -16.51
N LEU A 96 17.86 -2.66 -16.35
CA LEU A 96 16.61 -2.14 -15.77
C LEU A 96 16.80 -1.56 -14.38
N ALA A 97 17.69 -2.12 -13.56
CA ALA A 97 18.00 -1.58 -12.23
C ALA A 97 18.62 -0.17 -12.32
N THR A 98 19.57 0.01 -13.24
CA THR A 98 20.24 1.28 -13.53
C THR A 98 19.23 2.31 -14.03
N ILE A 99 18.42 1.95 -15.03
CA ILE A 99 17.40 2.83 -15.63
C ILE A 99 16.36 3.27 -14.59
N LYS A 100 15.88 2.34 -13.74
CA LYS A 100 14.96 2.67 -12.62
C LYS A 100 15.56 3.72 -11.69
N LYS A 101 16.84 3.59 -11.32
CA LYS A 101 17.55 4.53 -10.45
C LYS A 101 17.68 5.90 -11.12
N GLU A 102 18.05 5.95 -12.39
CA GLU A 102 18.23 7.20 -13.14
C GLU A 102 16.91 7.96 -13.31
N ILE A 103 15.83 7.28 -13.67
CA ILE A 103 14.49 7.87 -13.77
C ILE A 103 14.03 8.41 -12.42
N ARG A 104 14.21 7.64 -11.33
CA ARG A 104 13.89 8.11 -9.97
C ARG A 104 14.67 9.38 -9.64
N LEU A 105 15.96 9.42 -9.97
CA LEU A 105 16.81 10.58 -9.74
C LEU A 105 16.38 11.79 -10.58
N PHE A 106 15.95 11.57 -11.83
CA PHE A 106 15.41 12.62 -12.69
C PHE A 106 14.17 13.28 -12.11
N TYR A 107 13.17 12.50 -11.69
CA TYR A 107 11.94 13.06 -11.09
C TYR A 107 12.23 13.73 -9.74
N LEU A 108 13.17 13.21 -8.97
CA LEU A 108 13.62 13.85 -7.73
C LEU A 108 14.26 15.21 -8.01
N LYS A 109 15.19 15.28 -8.98
CA LYS A 109 15.80 16.55 -9.42
C LYS A 109 14.77 17.53 -9.97
N LYS A 110 13.83 17.07 -10.81
CA LYS A 110 12.73 17.90 -11.33
C LYS A 110 11.84 18.46 -10.21
N LYS A 111 11.62 17.69 -9.15
CA LYS A 111 10.89 18.15 -7.95
C LYS A 111 11.68 19.19 -7.16
N LEU A 112 13.01 19.13 -7.20
CA LEU A 112 13.94 20.09 -6.59
C LEU A 112 14.20 21.32 -7.47
N ASP A 113 13.97 21.26 -8.79
CA ASP A 113 14.08 22.38 -9.74
C ASP A 113 13.05 23.50 -9.50
N PHE A 114 12.09 23.29 -8.59
CA PHE A 114 11.19 24.34 -8.07
C PHE A 114 11.83 25.21 -6.96
N ILE A 115 13.08 24.89 -6.59
CA ILE A 115 13.94 25.70 -5.73
C ILE A 115 14.92 26.45 -6.65
N PRO A 116 15.08 27.79 -6.56
CA PRO A 116 15.89 28.56 -7.49
C PRO A 116 17.33 28.02 -7.62
N LYS A 117 17.75 27.72 -8.86
CA LYS A 117 19.08 27.19 -9.20
C LYS A 117 20.16 28.26 -9.06
N ILE A 118 21.06 28.09 -8.11
CA ILE A 118 22.31 28.85 -8.00
C ILE A 118 23.34 28.22 -8.95
N HIS A 119 24.11 29.05 -9.66
CA HIS A 119 25.18 28.64 -10.59
C HIS A 119 26.24 27.77 -9.89
N LEU A 120 26.17 26.46 -10.08
CA LEU A 120 26.95 25.47 -9.33
C LEU A 120 28.48 25.66 -9.41
N ASN A 121 29.02 26.16 -10.53
CA ASN A 121 30.46 26.40 -10.67
C ASN A 121 30.94 27.67 -9.94
N GLU A 122 30.14 28.73 -9.93
CA GLU A 122 30.41 29.92 -9.10
C GLU A 122 30.23 29.60 -7.62
N TYR A 123 29.23 28.79 -7.27
CA TYR A 123 29.02 28.30 -5.91
C TYR A 123 30.18 27.43 -5.41
N ILE A 124 30.70 26.51 -6.23
CA ILE A 124 31.84 25.66 -5.84
C ILE A 124 33.11 26.48 -5.61
N GLN A 125 33.35 27.54 -6.39
CA GLN A 125 34.46 28.47 -6.16
C GLN A 125 34.24 29.33 -4.91
N LEU A 126 33.04 29.91 -4.73
CA LEU A 126 32.66 30.64 -3.50
C LEU A 126 32.73 29.76 -2.24
N SER A 127 32.39 28.48 -2.33
CA SER A 127 32.42 27.51 -1.22
C SER A 127 33.81 27.03 -0.84
N LYS A 128 34.81 27.26 -1.68
CA LYS A 128 36.22 27.04 -1.35
C LYS A 128 36.83 28.25 -0.65
N ASP A 129 36.33 29.44 -0.96
CA ASP A 129 36.77 30.71 -0.37
C ASP A 129 36.01 31.06 0.92
N ILE A 130 34.87 30.43 1.16
CA ILE A 130 34.05 30.52 2.37
C ILE A 130 33.99 29.10 2.93
N GLU A 131 34.51 28.85 4.14
CA GLU A 131 34.28 27.58 4.84
C GLU A 131 32.76 27.35 5.00
N ILE A 132 32.16 26.60 4.06
CA ILE A 132 30.75 26.19 4.18
C ILE A 132 30.73 24.99 5.11
N GLU A 133 30.30 25.20 6.35
CA GLU A 133 30.01 24.12 7.30
C GLU A 133 29.04 23.11 6.68
N GLU A 134 29.31 21.81 6.86
CA GLU A 134 28.41 20.75 6.42
C GLU A 134 27.02 20.96 7.05
N ASP A 135 25.96 20.98 6.22
CA ASP A 135 24.58 21.09 6.70
C ASP A 135 24.20 19.85 7.51
N ASN A 136 24.35 19.97 8.82
CA ASN A 136 24.04 18.95 9.80
C ASN A 136 22.60 19.05 10.34
N SER A 137 21.70 19.75 9.63
CA SER A 137 20.29 19.88 10.00
C SER A 137 19.61 18.53 10.23
N THR A 138 18.85 18.45 11.31
CA THR A 138 17.98 17.30 11.59
C THR A 138 16.62 17.54 10.93
N GLN A 139 16.23 16.67 10.01
CA GLN A 139 14.93 16.72 9.33
C GLN A 139 13.98 15.72 9.97
N VAL A 140 12.77 16.17 10.31
CA VAL A 140 11.75 15.35 10.97
C VAL A 140 10.51 15.25 10.09
N PHE A 141 9.95 14.03 9.97
CA PHE A 141 8.69 13.80 9.28
C PHE A 141 7.75 12.92 10.08
N ILE A 142 6.49 13.35 10.21
CA ILE A 142 5.40 12.54 10.74
C ILE A 142 4.83 11.71 9.57
N ARG A 143 4.82 10.39 9.71
CA ARG A 143 4.31 9.44 8.71
C ARG A 143 2.85 9.08 8.92
N THR A 144 2.45 8.96 10.18
CA THR A 144 1.05 8.82 10.59
C THR A 144 0.82 9.64 11.85
N HIS A 145 -0.27 10.39 11.98
CA HIS A 145 -1.48 10.44 11.15
C HIS A 145 -1.49 11.55 10.10
N ARG A 146 -2.42 11.47 9.14
CA ARG A 146 -2.62 12.55 8.16
C ARG A 146 -3.25 13.76 8.86
N TYR A 147 -2.91 14.94 8.36
CA TYR A 147 -3.47 16.19 8.84
C TYR A 147 -5.01 16.18 8.81
N GLY A 148 -5.64 16.60 9.90
CA GLY A 148 -7.10 16.75 10.03
C GLY A 148 -7.86 15.44 10.24
N GLN A 149 -7.19 14.36 10.60
CA GLN A 149 -7.83 13.07 10.85
C GLN A 149 -8.65 13.08 12.15
N TYR A 150 -9.80 12.42 12.14
CA TYR A 150 -10.71 12.25 13.29
C TYR A 150 -10.54 10.86 13.90
N PHE A 151 -10.62 10.80 15.22
CA PHE A 151 -10.62 9.59 16.03
C PHE A 151 -11.66 9.68 17.15
N TYR A 152 -12.03 8.53 17.67
CA TYR A 152 -12.86 8.36 18.85
C TYR A 152 -12.12 7.54 19.92
N PRO A 153 -12.52 7.60 21.20
CA PRO A 153 -11.95 6.75 22.24
C PRO A 153 -11.98 5.24 21.90
N SER A 154 -12.93 4.79 21.07
CA SER A 154 -12.95 3.43 20.55
C SER A 154 -11.78 3.05 19.64
N ASP A 155 -11.10 4.03 19.03
CA ASP A 155 -9.97 3.83 18.12
C ASP A 155 -8.63 3.66 18.86
N PHE A 156 -8.64 3.78 20.19
CA PHE A 156 -7.43 3.76 20.99
C PHE A 156 -6.80 2.36 21.12
N PRO A 157 -5.44 2.28 21.17
CA PRO A 157 -4.49 3.39 21.13
C PRO A 157 -4.22 3.90 19.70
N ILE A 158 -3.99 5.20 19.57
CA ILE A 158 -3.59 5.87 18.33
C ILE A 158 -2.07 5.66 18.13
N LEU A 159 -1.65 5.18 16.96
CA LEU A 159 -0.24 4.97 16.65
C LEU A 159 0.38 6.19 15.95
N LEU A 160 1.32 6.85 16.61
CA LEU A 160 2.18 7.87 15.99
C LEU A 160 3.40 7.19 15.36
N GLU A 161 3.80 7.62 14.17
CA GLU A 161 5.05 7.19 13.54
C GLU A 161 5.76 8.40 12.93
N GLY A 162 7.05 8.51 13.19
CA GLY A 162 7.89 9.58 12.66
C GLY A 162 9.24 9.06 12.18
N ILE A 163 9.98 9.92 11.50
CA ILE A 163 11.39 9.73 11.18
C ILE A 163 12.17 11.01 11.47
N ALA A 164 13.41 10.87 11.95
CA ALA A 164 14.33 11.97 12.19
C ALA A 164 15.70 11.62 11.59
N LEU A 165 16.12 12.35 10.56
CA LEU A 165 17.34 12.05 9.80
C LEU A 165 18.26 13.26 9.73
N SER A 166 19.56 13.01 9.79
CA SER A 166 20.62 13.99 9.56
C SER A 166 21.73 13.33 8.71
N VAL A 167 22.66 14.11 8.18
CA VAL A 167 23.89 13.60 7.57
C VAL A 167 24.71 12.74 8.53
N THR A 168 24.54 12.95 9.85
CA THR A 168 25.24 12.19 10.89
C THR A 168 24.56 10.88 11.27
N GLY A 169 23.33 10.60 10.81
CA GLY A 169 22.64 9.34 11.10
C GLY A 169 21.11 9.39 11.15
N ASP A 170 20.53 8.28 11.60
CA ASP A 170 19.10 8.11 11.88
C ASP A 170 18.87 8.23 13.40
N PHE A 171 18.04 9.19 13.79
CA PHE A 171 17.70 9.54 15.18
C PHE A 171 16.21 9.30 15.47
N SER A 172 15.56 8.48 14.66
CA SER A 172 14.11 8.29 14.73
C SER A 172 13.64 7.72 16.08
N GLU A 173 14.45 6.89 16.74
CA GLU A 173 14.09 6.32 18.06
C GLU A 173 14.10 7.35 19.19
N ASP A 174 14.75 8.50 19.00
CA ASP A 174 14.85 9.56 19.99
C ASP A 174 13.82 10.69 19.80
N ILE A 175 12.91 10.56 18.81
CA ILE A 175 11.86 11.54 18.55
C ILE A 175 11.02 11.74 19.81
N LEU A 176 10.94 12.98 20.29
CA LEU A 176 10.03 13.41 21.35
C LEU A 176 8.68 13.81 20.76
N TRP A 177 7.60 13.23 21.29
CA TRP A 177 6.24 13.54 20.90
C TRP A 177 5.54 14.38 21.96
N THR A 178 4.89 15.46 21.53
CA THR A 178 4.07 16.29 22.40
C THR A 178 2.70 16.57 21.78
N SER A 179 1.74 16.88 22.64
CA SER A 179 0.41 17.35 22.27
C SER A 179 0.16 18.72 22.89
N SER A 180 -0.52 19.61 22.15
CA SER A 180 -1.00 20.91 22.67
C SER A 180 -1.96 20.81 23.86
N ILE A 181 -2.61 19.66 24.08
CA ILE A 181 -3.57 19.44 25.18
C ILE A 181 -2.95 18.56 26.26
N ASP A 182 -2.38 17.41 25.88
CA ASP A 182 -1.88 16.40 26.84
C ASP A 182 -0.41 16.60 27.24
N GLY A 183 0.29 17.55 26.63
CA GLY A 183 1.70 17.81 26.91
C GLY A 183 2.61 16.70 26.39
N ASN A 184 3.59 16.27 27.19
CA ASN A 184 4.57 15.25 26.77
C ASN A 184 3.93 13.86 26.66
N LEU A 185 4.03 13.25 25.48
CA LEU A 185 3.46 11.93 25.19
C LEU A 185 4.48 10.80 25.33
N GLY A 186 5.77 11.10 25.13
CA GLY A 186 6.85 10.10 25.19
C GLY A 186 7.83 10.20 24.02
N LYS A 187 8.70 9.18 23.91
CA LYS A 187 9.71 9.09 22.86
C LYS A 187 9.58 7.81 22.03
N GLY A 188 10.07 7.85 20.80
CA GLY A 188 10.19 6.68 19.93
C GLY A 188 9.88 6.99 18.48
N LYS A 189 10.41 6.15 17.58
CA LYS A 189 10.03 6.19 16.16
C LYS A 189 8.54 5.92 15.98
N GLN A 190 8.02 5.02 16.81
CA GLN A 190 6.61 4.68 16.92
C GLN A 190 6.15 4.83 18.37
N LEU A 191 4.97 5.41 18.58
CA LEU A 191 4.43 5.63 19.92
C LEU A 191 2.91 5.41 19.91
N ALA A 192 2.44 4.48 20.74
CA ALA A 192 1.01 4.23 20.96
C ALA A 192 0.50 5.14 22.08
N VAL A 193 -0.48 6.00 21.78
CA VAL A 193 -0.98 7.04 22.70
C VAL A 193 -2.49 6.95 22.91
N ARG A 194 -2.93 7.44 24.06
CA ARG A 194 -4.34 7.70 24.40
C ARG A 194 -4.46 9.18 24.71
N LEU A 195 -5.13 9.91 23.84
CA LEU A 195 -5.25 11.37 23.94
C LEU A 195 -6.59 11.74 24.60
N SER A 196 -6.63 12.90 25.24
CA SER A 196 -7.90 13.47 25.72
C SER A 196 -8.81 13.89 24.55
N ILE A 197 -10.07 14.22 24.84
CA ILE A 197 -11.02 14.69 23.81
C ILE A 197 -10.69 16.14 23.46
N GLY A 198 -10.57 16.45 22.16
CA GLY A 198 -10.30 17.81 21.68
C GLY A 198 -9.51 17.86 20.37
N ASP A 199 -9.11 19.08 20.01
CA ASP A 199 -8.28 19.37 18.84
C ASP A 199 -6.80 19.38 19.24
N HIS A 200 -6.05 18.34 18.84
CA HIS A 200 -4.64 18.21 19.20
C HIS A 200 -3.75 18.69 18.05
N GLN A 201 -2.80 19.57 18.36
CA GLN A 201 -1.59 19.75 17.59
C GLN A 201 -0.54 18.78 18.15
N ILE A 202 -0.14 17.81 17.33
CA ILE A 202 0.87 16.81 17.67
C ILE A 202 2.19 17.24 17.05
N THR A 203 3.21 17.40 17.89
CA THR A 203 4.55 17.83 17.48
C THR A 203 5.54 16.69 17.69
N ALA A 204 6.27 16.35 16.63
CA ALA A 204 7.43 15.47 16.67
C ALA A 204 8.71 16.31 16.65
N THR A 205 9.61 16.08 17.61
CA THR A 205 10.89 16.78 17.72
C THR A 205 12.03 15.77 17.69
N GLY A 206 12.96 15.91 16.74
CA GLY A 206 14.14 15.06 16.60
C GLY A 206 15.42 15.88 16.71
N THR A 207 16.47 15.30 17.27
CA THR A 207 17.78 15.96 17.40
C THR A 207 18.91 14.98 17.14
N ASN A 208 19.97 15.45 16.49
CA ASN A 208 21.24 14.72 16.36
C ASN A 208 22.28 15.14 17.43
N GLY A 209 21.87 15.89 18.46
CA GLY A 209 22.73 16.46 19.49
C GLY A 209 23.38 17.80 19.12
N MET A 210 23.32 18.21 17.84
CA MET A 210 23.82 19.49 17.35
C MET A 210 22.68 20.41 16.89
N THR A 211 21.74 19.87 16.14
CA THR A 211 20.58 20.58 15.60
C THR A 211 19.28 19.89 16.04
N THR A 212 18.17 20.61 15.93
CA THR A 212 16.83 20.11 16.23
C THR A 212 15.92 20.37 15.04
N GLY A 213 15.15 19.37 14.65
CA GLY A 213 14.07 19.48 13.68
C GLY A 213 12.71 19.23 14.32
N THR A 214 11.66 19.81 13.74
CA THR A 214 10.29 19.62 14.21
C THR A 214 9.31 19.47 13.05
N MET A 215 8.27 18.67 13.25
CA MET A 215 7.12 18.56 12.36
C MET A 215 5.85 18.54 13.20
N GLU A 216 4.78 19.14 12.70
CA GLU A 216 3.49 19.21 13.38
C GLU A 216 2.38 18.63 12.50
N THR A 217 1.40 17.99 13.13
CA THR A 217 0.16 17.58 12.50
C THR A 217 -1.02 17.85 13.41
N ARG A 218 -2.22 18.03 12.83
CA ARG A 218 -3.45 18.22 13.60
C ARG A 218 -4.30 16.95 13.53
N ILE A 219 -4.84 16.52 14.66
CA ILE A 219 -5.83 15.45 14.75
C ILE A 219 -6.95 15.85 15.72
N HIS A 220 -8.12 15.26 15.53
CA HIS A 220 -9.33 15.55 16.29
C HIS A 220 -9.78 14.31 17.04
N ILE A 221 -9.98 14.42 18.35
CA ILE A 221 -10.51 13.35 19.20
C ILE A 221 -11.93 13.74 19.61
N GLU A 222 -12.94 13.04 19.10
CA GLU A 222 -14.34 13.28 19.40
C GLU A 222 -14.92 12.24 20.35
N LYS A 223 -16.05 12.53 21.00
CA LYS A 223 -16.77 11.53 21.81
C LYS A 223 -17.33 10.44 20.90
N ASP A 224 -17.29 9.18 21.35
CA ASP A 224 -17.93 8.09 20.62
C ASP A 224 -19.41 8.42 20.33
N PRO A 225 -19.89 8.19 19.10
CA PRO A 225 -21.28 8.43 18.77
C PRO A 225 -22.21 7.57 19.63
N VAL A 226 -23.16 8.21 20.30
CA VAL A 226 -24.19 7.51 21.08
C VAL A 226 -25.21 6.93 20.10
N PHE A 227 -25.04 5.67 19.70
CA PHE A 227 -26.09 4.96 18.96
C PHE A 227 -27.27 4.72 19.90
N ILE A 228 -28.34 5.52 19.77
CA ILE A 228 -29.59 5.27 20.48
C ILE A 228 -30.14 3.93 19.97
N LYS A 229 -30.07 2.89 20.80
CA LYS A 229 -30.87 1.67 20.61
C LYS A 229 -32.34 2.07 20.74
N GLN A 230 -33.02 2.26 19.60
CA GLN A 230 -34.47 2.25 19.59
C GLN A 230 -34.92 0.86 20.02
N HIS A 231 -35.23 0.70 21.30
CA HIS A 231 -36.02 -0.42 21.76
C HIS A 231 -37.42 -0.24 21.18
N THR A 232 -37.72 -0.97 20.09
CA THR A 232 -39.08 -1.38 19.76
C THR A 232 -39.62 -2.14 20.97
N LYS A 233 -40.43 -1.46 21.79
CA LYS A 233 -41.35 -2.14 22.69
C LYS A 233 -42.49 -2.70 21.85
N ASN A 234 -42.60 -4.02 21.87
CA ASN A 234 -43.83 -4.75 21.53
C ASN A 234 -45.00 -4.29 22.42
#